data_AF-A0A4Q1BSC7-F1
#
_entry.id   AF-A0A4Q1BSC7-F1
#
_cell.length_a   1.000
_cell.length_b   1.000
_cell.length_c   1.000
_cell.angle_alpha   90.00
_cell.angle_beta   90.00
_cell.angle_gamma   90.00
#
_symmetry.space_group_name_H-M   'P 1'
#
loop_
_entity.id
_entity.type
_entity.pdbx_description
1 polymer ?
#
loop_
_entity_poly.entity_id
_entity_poly.type
_entity_poly.pdbx_seq_one_letter_code
_entity_poly.pdbx_strand_id
1 'polypeptide(L)'
;MSTLPVRNKEDDQITSFALGLFALPAELQTRIFLYLSPDDLGVLSRCVEDLAGVEEDEYLRRVWFKKTAPSLLDFKLFSPLNCRPDPAELIRRGTLRGVAIISGVRSHGYWASESAVRLSRIHATLHLAHLRRSLAAALSPLTRPDHTSLHAQRILPSSSRRTSASISAMAYRLERQIAKDQVRRALLGRKVGRTLVEVMELSHGVWQEGERVREAICPSIRGKRVFFEGLARGQISGVV
;
A
#
# COMPACT_ATOMS: atom_id res chain seq x y z
N MET A 1 69.89 10.51 0.51
CA MET A 1 68.81 10.48 -0.48
C MET A 1 67.50 10.50 0.29
N SER A 2 66.88 11.67 0.43
CA SER A 2 65.61 11.87 1.12
C SER A 2 64.46 11.50 0.19
N THR A 3 63.80 10.39 0.46
CA THR A 3 62.56 9.99 -0.21
C THR A 3 61.46 10.97 0.17
N LEU A 4 61.01 11.78 -0.78
CA LEU A 4 59.83 12.63 -0.59
C LEU A 4 58.61 11.73 -0.38
N PRO A 5 57.74 12.02 0.62
CA PRO A 5 56.54 11.23 0.85
C PRO A 5 55.61 11.39 -0.34
N VAL A 6 55.17 10.25 -0.88
CA VAL A 6 54.12 10.19 -1.91
C VAL A 6 52.83 10.68 -1.26
N ARG A 7 52.39 11.90 -1.62
CA ARG A 7 51.13 12.48 -1.17
C ARG A 7 49.98 11.66 -1.74
N ASN A 8 49.12 11.10 -0.90
CA ASN A 8 48.02 10.27 -1.34
C ASN A 8 46.85 11.16 -1.76
N LYS A 9 46.12 10.77 -2.83
CA LYS A 9 44.93 11.50 -3.30
C LYS A 9 43.84 11.64 -2.23
N GLU A 10 43.87 10.81 -1.20
CA GLU A 10 42.96 10.86 -0.05
C GLU A 10 43.23 12.08 0.84
N ASP A 11 44.49 12.49 0.98
CA ASP A 11 44.89 13.67 1.77
C ASP A 11 44.33 14.97 1.14
N ASP A 12 44.26 15.02 -0.20
CA ASP A 12 43.70 16.16 -0.94
C ASP A 12 42.18 16.30 -0.75
N GLN A 13 41.46 15.18 -0.55
CA GLN A 13 40.02 15.23 -0.29
C GLN A 13 39.72 15.70 1.14
N ILE A 14 40.47 15.17 2.11
CA ILE A 14 40.33 15.54 3.53
C ILE A 14 40.62 17.04 3.72
N THR A 15 41.67 17.55 3.07
CA THR A 15 42.00 18.98 3.10
C THR A 15 40.92 19.84 2.46
N SER A 16 40.31 19.41 1.35
CA SER A 16 39.19 20.15 0.74
C SER A 16 37.95 20.24 1.64
N PHE A 17 37.65 19.15 2.37
CA PHE A 17 36.55 19.11 3.33
C PHE A 17 36.82 20.03 4.51
N ALA A 18 38.02 19.96 5.10
CA ALA A 18 38.42 20.81 6.22
C ALA A 18 38.31 22.29 5.86
N LEU A 19 38.82 22.68 4.69
CA LEU A 19 38.71 24.06 4.20
C LEU A 19 37.25 24.52 4.05
N GLY A 20 36.38 23.66 3.51
CA GLY A 20 34.95 23.94 3.40
C GLY A 20 34.26 24.08 4.76
N LEU A 21 34.63 23.24 5.73
CA LEU A 21 34.10 23.28 7.09
C LEU A 21 34.54 24.55 7.83
N PHE A 22 35.81 24.93 7.72
CA PHE A 22 36.34 26.15 8.35
C PHE A 22 35.88 27.44 7.67
N ALA A 23 35.47 27.37 6.40
CA ALA A 23 34.86 28.49 5.70
C ALA A 23 33.44 28.83 6.21
N LEU A 24 32.80 27.93 6.97
CA LEU A 24 31.49 28.19 7.56
C LEU A 24 31.59 29.19 8.73
N PRO A 25 30.57 30.01 8.99
CA PRO A 25 30.44 30.76 10.24
C PRO A 25 30.56 29.85 11.48
N ALA A 26 31.20 30.34 12.54
CA ALA A 26 31.45 29.58 13.76
C ALA A 26 30.16 29.00 14.37
N GLU A 27 29.04 29.72 14.28
CA GLU A 27 27.75 29.26 14.78
C GLU A 27 27.26 28.01 14.05
N LEU A 28 27.51 27.92 12.74
CA LEU A 28 27.15 26.75 11.95
C LEU A 28 28.09 25.58 12.24
N GLN A 29 29.39 25.85 12.42
CA GLN A 29 30.35 24.82 12.82
C GLN A 29 29.97 24.19 14.17
N THR A 30 29.75 25.02 15.19
CA THR A 30 29.31 24.53 16.51
C THR A 30 27.98 23.80 16.41
N ARG A 31 27.04 24.27 15.59
CA ARG A 31 25.76 23.60 15.38
C ARG A 31 25.94 22.23 14.74
N ILE A 32 26.85 22.07 13.77
CA ILE A 32 27.18 20.77 13.18
C ILE A 32 27.77 19.85 14.24
N PHE A 33 28.76 20.32 15.00
CA PHE A 33 29.41 19.53 16.05
C PHE A 33 28.45 19.06 17.15
N LEU A 34 27.44 19.86 17.50
CA LEU A 34 26.40 19.47 18.46
C LEU A 34 25.54 18.26 18.04
N TYR A 35 25.51 17.93 16.74
CA TYR A 35 24.77 16.78 16.22
C TYR A 35 25.62 15.53 16.02
N LEU A 36 26.95 15.65 16.07
CA LEU A 36 27.86 14.53 15.92
C LEU A 36 28.01 13.77 17.24
N SER A 37 28.14 12.44 17.18
CA SER A 37 28.41 11.66 18.38
C SER A 37 29.84 11.93 18.88
N PRO A 38 30.12 11.71 20.18
CA PRO A 38 31.48 11.84 20.70
C PRO A 38 32.50 10.99 19.94
N ASP A 39 32.08 9.81 19.46
CA ASP A 39 32.93 8.93 18.65
C ASP A 39 33.20 9.52 17.26
N ASP A 40 32.20 10.12 16.62
CA ASP A 40 32.36 10.80 15.32
C ASP A 40 33.26 12.04 15.44
N LEU A 41 33.15 12.79 16.54
CA LEU A 41 34.05 13.91 16.85
C LEU A 41 35.49 13.41 17.05
N GLY A 42 35.67 12.25 17.70
CA GLY A 42 36.99 11.63 17.87
C GLY A 42 37.58 11.06 16.57
N VAL A 43 36.75 10.73 15.58
CA VAL A 43 37.23 10.40 14.22
C VAL A 43 37.63 11.68 13.49
N LEU A 44 36.81 12.73 13.57
CA LEU A 44 37.11 14.03 12.96
C LEU A 44 38.39 14.66 13.53
N SER A 45 38.63 14.57 14.84
CA SER A 45 39.83 15.10 15.48
C SER A 45 41.11 14.42 14.99
N ARG A 46 41.03 13.14 14.62
CA ARG A 46 42.15 12.38 14.03
C ARG A 46 42.34 12.66 12.56
N CYS A 47 41.28 12.95 11.83
CA CYS A 47 41.32 13.23 10.40
C CYS A 47 41.67 14.69 10.08
N VAL A 48 41.33 15.62 10.97
CA VAL A 48 41.56 17.06 10.80
C VAL A 48 42.33 17.56 12.03
N GLU A 49 43.64 17.78 11.86
CA GLU A 49 44.53 18.18 12.95
C GLU A 49 44.07 19.46 13.66
N ASP A 50 43.47 20.40 12.93
CA ASP A 50 42.92 21.65 13.47
C ASP A 50 41.72 21.43 14.42
N LEU A 51 41.11 20.24 14.41
CA LEU A 51 40.03 19.84 15.33
C LEU A 51 40.51 18.93 16.46
N ALA A 52 41.82 18.78 16.64
CA ALA A 52 42.38 17.98 17.73
C ALA A 52 41.89 18.50 19.10
N GLY A 53 41.27 17.62 19.90
CA GLY A 53 40.77 17.95 21.23
C GLY A 53 39.32 18.45 21.27
N VAL A 54 38.64 18.62 20.12
CA VAL A 54 37.22 18.99 20.09
C VAL A 54 36.33 17.92 20.75
N GLU A 55 36.74 16.65 20.70
CA GLU A 55 36.10 15.55 21.42
C GLU A 55 36.18 15.70 22.94
N GLU A 56 37.17 16.45 23.46
CA GLU A 56 37.38 16.71 24.88
C GLU A 56 36.53 17.87 25.41
N ASP A 57 35.88 18.64 24.54
CA ASP A 57 35.04 19.78 24.94
C ASP A 57 33.84 19.31 25.78
N GLU A 58 33.87 19.69 27.06
CA GLU A 58 32.84 19.35 28.04
C GLU A 58 31.47 19.95 27.67
N TYR A 59 31.44 21.12 27.03
CA TYR A 59 30.20 21.77 26.61
C TYR A 59 29.50 20.96 25.52
N LEU A 60 30.22 20.62 24.44
CA LEU A 60 29.67 19.81 23.35
C LEU A 60 29.16 18.47 23.87
N ARG A 61 29.97 17.81 24.71
CA ARG A 61 29.61 16.53 25.33
C ARG A 61 28.36 16.64 26.20
N ARG A 62 28.28 17.66 27.06
CA ARG A 62 27.14 17.88 27.96
C ARG A 62 25.86 18.21 27.18
N VAL A 63 25.95 19.03 26.14
CA VAL A 63 24.78 19.36 25.31
C VAL A 63 24.35 18.15 24.51
N TRP A 64 25.28 17.37 23.97
CA TRP A 64 24.98 16.13 23.27
C TRP A 64 24.23 15.15 24.18
N PHE A 65 24.75 14.83 25.37
CA PHE A 65 24.08 13.93 26.31
C PHE A 65 22.71 14.43 26.79
N LYS A 66 22.52 15.75 26.93
CA LYS A 66 21.25 16.32 27.40
C LYS A 66 20.20 16.46 26.30
N LYS A 67 20.60 16.74 25.07
CA LYS A 67 19.68 17.10 23.98
C LYS A 67 19.70 16.10 22.83
N THR A 68 20.88 15.77 22.34
CA THR A 68 21.08 14.98 21.12
C THR A 68 21.00 13.47 21.37
N ALA A 69 21.62 12.97 22.43
CA ALA A 69 21.63 11.54 22.76
C ALA A 69 20.23 10.99 23.09
N PRO A 70 19.39 11.65 23.91
CA PRO A 70 18.05 11.16 24.22
C PRO A 70 17.16 11.16 22.98
N SER A 71 17.26 12.18 22.13
CA SER A 71 16.51 12.23 20.87
C SER A 71 16.95 11.18 19.86
N LEU A 72 18.24 10.76 19.88
CA LEU A 72 18.74 9.61 19.13
C LEU A 72 18.38 8.25 19.76
N LEU A 73 18.30 8.17 21.09
CA LEU A 73 17.97 6.96 21.84
C LEU A 73 16.49 6.64 21.80
N ASP A 74 15.61 7.62 22.03
CA ASP A 74 14.16 7.50 21.81
C ASP A 74 13.91 6.97 20.40
N PHE A 75 14.67 7.48 19.45
CA PHE A 75 14.57 7.08 18.07
C PHE A 75 15.03 5.65 17.79
N LYS A 76 16.15 5.20 18.38
CA LYS A 76 16.63 3.81 18.26
C LYS A 76 15.74 2.82 19.00
N LEU A 77 15.17 3.20 20.14
CA LEU A 77 14.35 2.33 20.99
C LEU A 77 12.94 2.10 20.42
N PHE A 78 12.35 3.10 19.75
CA PHE A 78 11.00 2.99 19.19
C PHE A 78 10.95 2.65 17.70
N SER A 79 12.10 2.47 17.04
CA SER A 79 12.16 2.00 15.65
C SER A 79 12.48 0.50 15.62
N PRO A 80 11.59 -0.37 15.08
CA PRO A 80 11.81 -1.82 15.03
C PRO A 80 12.97 -2.22 14.09
N LEU A 81 13.42 -1.28 13.26
CA LEU A 81 14.68 -1.33 12.55
C LEU A 81 15.56 -0.34 13.30
N ASN A 82 16.76 -0.71 13.78
CA ASN A 82 17.71 0.17 14.48
C ASN A 82 18.18 1.41 13.66
N CYS A 83 17.45 1.76 12.61
CA CYS A 83 17.66 2.83 11.66
C CYS A 83 16.47 3.80 11.68
N ARG A 84 16.72 4.99 11.16
CA ARG A 84 15.69 5.97 10.87
C ARG A 84 14.61 5.35 9.99
N PRO A 85 13.32 5.31 10.42
CA PRO A 85 12.28 4.93 9.51
C PRO A 85 12.34 5.91 8.34
N ASP A 86 12.50 5.34 7.15
CA ASP A 86 12.52 6.09 5.91
C ASP A 86 11.24 6.96 5.87
N PRO A 87 11.31 8.25 5.51
CA PRO A 87 10.12 9.06 5.27
C PRO A 87 9.06 8.34 4.43
N ALA A 88 9.45 7.50 3.45
CA ALA A 88 8.50 6.67 2.70
C ALA A 88 7.81 5.60 3.57
N GLU A 89 8.53 5.01 4.53
CA GLU A 89 7.97 4.10 5.53
C GLU A 89 7.01 4.82 6.49
N LEU A 90 7.36 6.03 6.93
CA LEU A 90 6.46 6.85 7.76
C LEU A 90 5.16 7.21 7.02
N ILE A 91 5.20 7.38 5.70
CA ILE A 91 4.01 7.54 4.87
C ILE A 91 3.21 6.23 4.79
N ARG A 92 3.88 5.09 4.56
CA ARG A 92 3.22 3.76 4.51
C ARG A 92 2.49 3.42 5.81
N ARG A 93 3.08 3.77 6.97
CA ARG A 93 2.46 3.61 8.30
C ARG A 93 1.36 4.64 8.57
N GLY A 94 1.24 5.67 7.72
CA GLY A 94 0.30 6.77 7.91
C GLY A 94 0.68 7.67 9.11
N THR A 95 1.94 7.69 9.54
CA THR A 95 2.44 8.61 10.57
C THR A 95 2.66 9.99 9.95
N LEU A 96 3.35 10.05 8.81
CA LEU A 96 3.43 11.25 7.99
C LEU A 96 2.22 11.29 7.05
N ARG A 97 1.39 12.32 7.19
CA ARG A 97 0.19 12.56 6.37
C ARG A 97 0.22 13.97 5.80
N GLY A 98 -0.47 14.17 4.67
CA GLY A 98 -0.60 15.46 4.02
C GLY A 98 -0.07 15.45 2.60
N VAL A 99 -0.82 16.01 1.66
CA VAL A 99 -0.50 15.91 0.23
C VAL A 99 0.83 16.58 -0.10
N ALA A 100 1.11 17.76 0.47
CA ALA A 100 2.36 18.46 0.25
C ALA A 100 3.55 17.72 0.87
N ILE A 101 3.37 17.12 2.05
CA ILE A 101 4.40 16.31 2.72
C ILE A 101 4.69 15.04 1.91
N ILE A 102 3.66 14.31 1.48
CA ILE A 102 3.79 13.08 0.68
C ILE A 102 4.44 13.38 -0.68
N SER A 103 4.03 14.46 -1.33
CA SER A 103 4.64 14.91 -2.59
C SER A 103 6.11 15.29 -2.41
N GLY A 104 6.44 16.00 -1.32
CA GLY A 104 7.81 16.34 -0.95
C GLY A 104 8.67 15.10 -0.75
N VAL A 105 8.20 14.11 0.01
CA VAL A 105 8.93 12.86 0.19
C VAL A 105 9.11 12.10 -1.13
N ARG A 106 8.08 12.01 -1.98
CA ARG A 106 8.16 11.32 -3.28
C ARG A 106 9.09 11.99 -4.28
N SER A 107 9.23 13.31 -4.19
CA SER A 107 10.16 14.09 -5.01
C SER A 107 11.56 14.20 -4.40
N HIS A 108 11.82 13.49 -3.28
CA HIS A 108 13.04 13.62 -2.49
C HIS A 108 13.35 15.07 -2.06
N GLY A 109 12.33 15.92 -1.97
CA GLY A 109 12.41 17.31 -1.54
C GLY A 109 12.26 17.47 -0.02
N TYR A 110 12.55 18.68 0.46
CA TYR A 110 12.36 19.02 1.88
C TYR A 110 10.86 19.10 2.23
N TRP A 111 10.37 18.06 2.90
CA TRP A 111 8.96 17.90 3.26
C TRP A 111 8.59 18.51 4.63
N ALA A 112 9.58 18.88 5.43
CA ALA A 112 9.40 19.44 6.78
C ALA A 112 9.35 20.98 6.79
N SER A 113 9.00 21.61 5.68
CA SER A 113 8.81 23.07 5.62
C SER A 113 7.49 23.48 6.26
N GLU A 114 7.47 24.66 6.88
CA GLU A 114 6.26 25.23 7.46
C GLU A 114 5.13 25.38 6.42
N SER A 115 5.50 25.76 5.19
CA SER A 115 4.58 25.84 4.06
C SER A 115 3.96 24.49 3.69
N ALA A 116 4.75 23.40 3.66
CA ALA A 116 4.23 22.05 3.40
C ALA A 116 3.27 21.58 4.50
N VAL A 117 3.56 21.90 5.77
CA VAL A 117 2.67 21.59 6.90
C VAL A 117 1.37 22.39 6.80
N ARG A 118 1.45 23.70 6.53
CA ARG A 118 0.29 24.59 6.38
C ARG A 118 -0.60 24.14 5.21
N LEU A 119 -0.03 23.88 4.04
CA LEU A 119 -0.76 23.38 2.87
C LEU A 119 -1.43 22.03 3.15
N SER A 120 -0.73 21.12 3.83
CA SER A 120 -1.28 19.82 4.21
C SER A 120 -2.48 19.95 5.16
N ARG A 121 -2.44 20.90 6.10
CA ARG A 121 -3.58 21.20 7.00
C ARG A 121 -4.77 21.76 6.23
N ILE A 122 -4.56 22.75 5.35
CA ILE A 122 -5.61 23.33 4.51
C ILE A 122 -6.24 22.27 3.61
N HIS A 123 -5.42 21.42 2.99
CA HIS A 123 -5.94 20.33 2.17
C HIS A 123 -6.77 19.34 3.01
N ALA A 124 -6.32 18.98 4.21
CA ALA A 124 -7.06 18.07 5.08
C ALA A 124 -8.44 18.64 5.48
N THR A 125 -8.52 19.94 5.80
CA THR A 125 -9.80 20.58 6.16
C THR A 125 -10.75 20.64 4.96
N LEU A 126 -10.24 21.03 3.78
CA LEU A 126 -11.02 21.06 2.54
C LEU A 126 -11.52 19.68 2.14
N HIS A 127 -10.66 18.66 2.24
CA HIS A 127 -11.00 17.28 1.95
C HIS A 127 -12.09 16.76 2.89
N LEU A 128 -11.99 17.04 4.19
CA LEU A 128 -13.01 16.67 5.17
C LEU A 128 -14.35 17.39 4.88
N ALA A 129 -14.31 18.69 4.59
CA ALA A 129 -15.50 19.45 4.22
C ALA A 129 -16.15 18.92 2.91
N HIS A 130 -15.34 18.52 1.93
CA HIS A 130 -15.82 17.86 0.72
C HIS A 130 -16.46 16.51 1.03
N LEU A 131 -15.79 15.62 1.77
CA LEU A 131 -16.33 14.32 2.15
C LEU A 131 -17.66 14.46 2.91
N ARG A 132 -17.76 15.40 3.84
CA ARG A 132 -19.02 15.67 4.55
C ARG A 132 -20.15 16.06 3.61
N ARG A 133 -19.88 16.94 2.65
CA ARG A 133 -20.88 17.35 1.64
C ARG A 133 -21.26 16.18 0.73
N SER A 134 -20.28 15.42 0.25
CA SER A 134 -20.51 14.26 -0.62
C SER A 134 -21.30 13.16 0.10
N LEU A 135 -20.99 12.88 1.38
CA LEU A 135 -21.74 11.94 2.19
C LEU A 135 -23.14 12.47 2.51
N ALA A 136 -23.30 13.75 2.85
CA ALA A 136 -24.61 14.34 3.09
C ALA A 136 -25.48 14.29 1.84
N ALA A 137 -24.91 14.55 0.66
CA ALA A 137 -25.58 14.41 -0.61
C ALA A 137 -25.95 12.95 -0.89
N ALA A 138 -25.02 12.00 -0.73
CA ALA A 138 -25.28 10.58 -1.00
C ALA A 138 -26.29 9.94 -0.03
N LEU A 139 -26.27 10.36 1.24
CA LEU A 139 -27.17 9.88 2.29
C LEU A 139 -28.49 10.65 2.34
N SER A 140 -28.66 11.68 1.51
CA SER A 140 -29.91 12.42 1.42
C SER A 140 -31.06 11.47 1.07
N PRO A 141 -32.21 11.56 1.75
CA PRO A 141 -33.38 10.72 1.44
C PRO A 141 -33.89 10.92 0.01
N LEU A 142 -33.54 12.04 -0.64
CA LEU A 142 -33.90 12.32 -2.04
C LEU A 142 -33.09 11.49 -3.05
N THR A 143 -31.81 11.23 -2.75
CA THR A 143 -30.90 10.51 -3.65
C THR A 143 -30.74 9.05 -3.27
N ARG A 144 -30.96 8.70 -1.99
CA ARG A 144 -30.81 7.35 -1.48
C ARG A 144 -31.90 6.45 -2.07
N PRO A 145 -31.56 5.42 -2.85
CA PRO A 145 -32.55 4.53 -3.44
C PRO A 145 -33.30 3.78 -2.35
N ASP A 146 -34.61 3.62 -2.53
CA ASP A 146 -35.42 2.86 -1.59
C ASP A 146 -35.06 1.37 -1.65
N HIS A 147 -35.24 0.66 -0.55
CA HIS A 147 -34.92 -0.76 -0.46
C HIS A 147 -35.68 -1.60 -1.50
N THR A 148 -36.93 -1.21 -1.77
CA THR A 148 -37.77 -1.85 -2.79
C THR A 148 -37.18 -1.70 -4.20
N SER A 149 -36.67 -0.51 -4.54
CA SER A 149 -36.00 -0.26 -5.83
C SER A 149 -34.73 -1.09 -6.00
N LEU A 150 -33.92 -1.22 -4.95
CA LEU A 150 -32.70 -2.04 -4.96
C LEU A 150 -33.02 -3.53 -5.11
N HIS A 151 -34.09 -4.01 -4.48
CA HIS A 151 -34.58 -5.38 -4.67
C HIS A 151 -35.13 -5.60 -6.09
N ALA A 152 -35.88 -4.64 -6.64
CA ALA A 152 -36.37 -4.71 -8.02
C ALA A 152 -35.22 -4.77 -9.05
N GLN A 153 -34.11 -4.08 -8.78
CA GLN A 153 -32.87 -4.14 -9.56
C GLN A 153 -32.03 -5.40 -9.27
N ARG A 154 -32.52 -6.32 -8.43
CA ARG A 154 -31.82 -7.55 -8.00
C ARG A 154 -30.45 -7.32 -7.35
N ILE A 155 -30.24 -6.13 -6.77
CA ILE A 155 -29.04 -5.81 -5.98
C ILE A 155 -29.16 -6.42 -4.59
N LEU A 156 -30.35 -6.35 -4.00
CA LEU A 156 -30.65 -6.95 -2.70
C LEU A 156 -31.41 -8.28 -2.86
N PRO A 157 -31.06 -9.32 -2.09
CA PRO A 157 -31.71 -10.63 -2.19
C PRO A 157 -33.11 -10.71 -1.56
N SER A 158 -33.46 -9.83 -0.63
CA SER A 158 -34.77 -9.82 0.03
C SER A 158 -35.43 -8.46 -0.09
N SER A 159 -36.75 -8.43 -0.21
CA SER A 159 -37.55 -7.19 -0.21
C SER A 159 -37.76 -6.61 1.19
N SER A 160 -37.58 -7.42 2.24
CA SER A 160 -37.79 -7.01 3.64
C SER A 160 -36.55 -6.34 4.22
N ARG A 161 -36.72 -5.14 4.81
CA ARG A 161 -35.66 -4.45 5.58
C ARG A 161 -35.37 -5.09 6.94
N ARG A 162 -36.29 -5.91 7.46
CA ARG A 162 -36.22 -6.43 8.84
C ARG A 162 -35.44 -7.75 8.94
N THR A 163 -35.16 -8.39 7.81
CA THR A 163 -34.38 -9.63 7.79
C THR A 163 -32.91 -9.31 8.04
N SER A 164 -32.26 -10.10 8.90
CA SER A 164 -30.83 -9.93 9.13
C SER A 164 -30.06 -10.28 7.84
N ALA A 165 -28.95 -9.59 7.60
CA ALA A 165 -28.13 -9.80 6.41
C ALA A 165 -27.67 -11.28 6.26
N SER A 166 -27.37 -11.93 7.39
CA SER A 166 -27.00 -13.35 7.43
C SER A 166 -28.14 -14.27 6.97
N ILE A 167 -29.36 -14.07 7.50
CA ILE A 167 -30.54 -14.84 7.09
C ILE A 167 -30.87 -14.58 5.62
N SER A 168 -30.80 -13.33 5.18
CA SER A 168 -31.06 -12.98 3.78
C SER A 168 -30.07 -13.64 2.81
N ALA A 169 -28.79 -13.76 3.21
CA ALA A 169 -27.78 -14.45 2.41
C ALA A 169 -28.02 -15.97 2.36
N MET A 170 -28.43 -16.58 3.47
CA MET A 170 -28.79 -18.00 3.50
C MET A 170 -30.06 -18.29 2.69
N ALA A 171 -31.09 -17.45 2.83
CA ALA A 171 -32.34 -17.55 2.07
C ALA A 171 -32.07 -17.49 0.56
N TYR A 172 -31.26 -16.53 0.11
CA TYR A 172 -30.87 -16.44 -1.30
C TYR A 172 -30.11 -17.69 -1.80
N ARG A 173 -29.21 -18.24 -0.97
CA ARG A 173 -28.51 -19.49 -1.32
C ARG A 173 -29.49 -20.66 -1.46
N LEU A 174 -30.44 -20.77 -0.53
CA LEU A 174 -31.47 -21.80 -0.54
C LEU A 174 -32.39 -21.66 -1.76
N GLU A 175 -32.88 -20.45 -2.05
CA GLU A 175 -33.69 -20.17 -3.23
C GLU A 175 -32.95 -20.55 -4.52
N ARG A 176 -31.65 -20.23 -4.62
CA ARG A 176 -30.83 -20.61 -5.76
C ARG A 176 -30.65 -22.14 -5.86
N GLN A 177 -30.53 -22.84 -4.73
CA GLN A 177 -30.48 -24.30 -4.71
C GLN A 177 -31.82 -24.92 -5.12
N ILE A 178 -32.94 -24.42 -4.60
CA ILE A 178 -34.28 -24.87 -4.98
C ILE A 178 -34.53 -24.65 -6.47
N ALA A 179 -34.16 -23.48 -7.01
CA ALA A 179 -34.28 -23.18 -8.43
C ALA A 179 -33.44 -24.16 -9.28
N LYS A 180 -32.20 -24.46 -8.87
CA LYS A 180 -31.35 -25.48 -9.53
C LYS A 180 -32.00 -26.87 -9.49
N ASP A 181 -32.54 -27.27 -8.34
CA ASP A 181 -33.18 -28.57 -8.17
C ASP A 181 -34.48 -28.69 -8.98
N GLN A 182 -35.29 -27.63 -9.05
CA GLN A 182 -36.49 -27.58 -9.88
C GLN A 182 -36.14 -27.75 -11.36
N VAL A 183 -35.09 -27.07 -11.85
CA VAL A 183 -34.59 -27.28 -13.22
C VAL A 183 -34.16 -28.73 -13.39
N ARG A 184 -33.35 -29.27 -12.47
CA ARG A 184 -32.88 -30.66 -12.55
C ARG A 184 -34.05 -31.65 -12.64
N ARG A 185 -35.10 -31.45 -11.84
CA ARG A 185 -36.32 -32.28 -11.88
C ARG A 185 -37.08 -32.11 -13.19
N ALA A 186 -37.25 -30.88 -13.69
CA ALA A 186 -37.89 -30.63 -14.99
C ALA A 186 -37.14 -31.29 -16.16
N LEU A 187 -35.80 -31.30 -16.11
CA LEU A 187 -34.96 -32.02 -17.06
C LEU A 187 -35.19 -33.53 -16.96
N LEU A 188 -35.19 -34.10 -15.75
CA LEU A 188 -35.40 -35.54 -15.54
C LEU A 188 -36.81 -35.99 -15.92
N GLY A 189 -37.84 -35.20 -15.63
CA GLY A 189 -39.23 -35.51 -16.00
C GLY A 189 -39.50 -35.46 -17.50
N ARG A 190 -38.71 -34.68 -18.27
CA ARG A 190 -38.77 -34.63 -19.74
C ARG A 190 -37.92 -35.69 -20.44
N LYS A 191 -37.19 -36.54 -19.71
CA LYS A 191 -36.34 -37.62 -20.27
C LYS A 191 -37.09 -38.86 -20.76
N VAL A 192 -38.41 -38.80 -20.90
CA VAL A 192 -39.12 -39.78 -21.76
C VAL A 192 -38.99 -39.29 -23.21
N GLY A 193 -37.80 -39.47 -23.80
CA GLY A 193 -37.60 -39.44 -25.25
C GLY A 193 -36.81 -38.28 -25.89
N ARG A 194 -36.39 -37.23 -25.17
CA ARG A 194 -35.63 -36.11 -25.78
C ARG A 194 -34.15 -36.10 -25.38
N THR A 195 -33.29 -35.86 -26.38
CA THR A 195 -31.84 -35.78 -26.26
C THR A 195 -31.43 -34.54 -25.45
N LEU A 196 -30.41 -34.63 -24.60
CA LEU A 196 -29.91 -33.53 -23.75
C LEU A 196 -29.65 -32.22 -24.53
N VAL A 197 -29.30 -32.32 -25.81
CA VAL A 197 -29.03 -31.21 -26.73
C VAL A 197 -30.29 -30.38 -27.01
N GLU A 198 -31.43 -31.02 -27.28
CA GLU A 198 -32.71 -30.33 -27.56
C GLU A 198 -33.21 -29.52 -26.35
N VAL A 199 -32.93 -30.01 -25.14
CA VAL A 199 -33.35 -29.35 -23.91
C VAL A 199 -32.47 -28.12 -23.60
N MET A 200 -31.22 -28.12 -24.04
CA MET A 200 -30.32 -26.99 -23.94
C MET A 200 -30.61 -25.88 -24.97
N GLU A 201 -31.08 -26.25 -26.16
CA GLU A 201 -31.50 -25.28 -27.19
C GLU A 201 -32.77 -24.53 -26.76
N LEU A 202 -33.73 -25.22 -26.13
CA LEU A 202 -34.97 -24.61 -25.62
C LEU A 202 -34.76 -23.65 -24.43
N SER A 203 -33.61 -23.70 -23.75
CA SER A 203 -33.32 -22.93 -22.54
C SER A 203 -32.45 -21.68 -22.79
N HIS A 204 -32.19 -21.34 -24.06
CA HIS A 204 -31.37 -20.21 -24.50
C HIS A 204 -31.76 -18.84 -23.92
N GLY A 205 -32.98 -18.66 -23.40
CA GLY A 205 -33.42 -17.40 -22.79
C GLY A 205 -33.15 -17.24 -21.29
N VAL A 206 -32.96 -18.34 -20.54
CA VAL A 206 -32.83 -18.30 -19.06
C VAL A 206 -31.38 -18.35 -18.61
N TRP A 207 -30.48 -18.82 -19.47
CA TRP A 207 -29.09 -19.12 -19.13
C TRP A 207 -28.14 -18.41 -20.10
N GLN A 208 -27.98 -17.10 -19.95
CA GLN A 208 -26.89 -16.37 -20.62
C GLN A 208 -25.50 -16.83 -20.14
N GLU A 209 -25.41 -17.65 -19.10
CA GLU A 209 -24.17 -18.30 -18.62
C GLU A 209 -24.00 -19.73 -19.17
N GLY A 210 -24.24 -19.95 -20.47
CA GLY A 210 -24.29 -21.30 -21.07
C GLY A 210 -23.08 -22.21 -20.81
N GLU A 211 -21.87 -21.65 -20.61
CA GLU A 211 -20.67 -22.45 -20.34
C GLU A 211 -20.55 -22.95 -18.90
N ARG A 212 -20.80 -22.10 -17.89
CA ARG A 212 -20.68 -22.49 -16.47
C ARG A 212 -21.66 -23.60 -16.08
N VAL A 213 -22.76 -23.68 -16.81
CA VAL A 213 -23.86 -24.59 -16.56
C VAL A 213 -23.56 -25.96 -17.18
N ARG A 214 -22.97 -25.97 -18.37
CA ARG A 214 -22.40 -27.16 -18.99
C ARG A 214 -21.33 -27.79 -18.09
N GLU A 215 -20.48 -26.96 -17.50
CA GLU A 215 -19.46 -27.40 -16.53
C GLU A 215 -20.07 -27.92 -15.22
N ALA A 216 -21.15 -27.31 -14.72
CA ALA A 216 -21.82 -27.77 -13.51
C ALA A 216 -22.60 -29.09 -13.70
N ILE A 217 -23.14 -29.33 -14.90
CA ILE A 217 -23.91 -30.56 -15.22
C ILE A 217 -22.96 -31.74 -15.50
N CYS A 218 -21.79 -31.49 -16.09
CA CYS A 218 -20.77 -32.51 -16.31
C CYS A 218 -19.38 -31.96 -15.93
N PRO A 219 -18.93 -32.16 -14.68
CA PRO A 219 -17.62 -31.66 -14.24
C PRO A 219 -16.45 -32.20 -15.08
N SER A 220 -16.62 -33.36 -15.72
CA SER A 220 -15.63 -34.00 -16.59
C SER A 220 -15.57 -33.43 -18.02
N ILE A 221 -16.50 -32.55 -18.42
CA ILE A 221 -16.51 -31.98 -19.78
C ILE A 221 -15.33 -31.04 -20.00
N ARG A 222 -14.84 -30.35 -18.95
CA ARG A 222 -13.72 -29.41 -19.09
C ARG A 222 -12.45 -30.11 -19.58
N GLY A 223 -12.12 -31.28 -19.02
CA GLY A 223 -10.98 -32.09 -19.45
C GLY A 223 -11.14 -32.60 -20.89
N LYS A 224 -12.33 -33.10 -21.25
CA LYS A 224 -12.61 -33.57 -22.62
C LYS A 224 -12.57 -32.43 -23.64
N ARG A 225 -13.07 -31.25 -23.29
CA ARG A 225 -13.07 -30.08 -24.17
C ARG A 225 -11.65 -29.57 -24.40
N VAL A 226 -10.83 -29.42 -23.36
CA VAL A 226 -9.42 -29.02 -23.49
C VAL A 226 -8.66 -30.03 -24.37
N PHE A 227 -8.96 -31.32 -24.21
CA PHE A 227 -8.40 -32.37 -25.05
C PHE A 227 -8.81 -32.21 -26.54
N PHE A 228 -10.10 -32.03 -26.85
CA PHE A 228 -10.55 -31.87 -28.24
C PHE A 228 -10.18 -30.51 -28.87
N GLU A 229 -10.13 -29.44 -28.08
CA GLU A 229 -9.63 -28.13 -28.53
C GLU A 229 -8.11 -28.18 -28.77
N GLY A 230 -7.36 -28.94 -27.96
CA GLY A 230 -5.94 -29.21 -28.18
C GLY A 230 -5.69 -30.00 -29.47
N LEU A 231 -6.53 -31.00 -29.77
CA LEU A 231 -6.52 -31.74 -31.04
C LEU A 231 -6.78 -30.81 -32.23
N ALA A 232 -7.81 -29.96 -32.15
CA ALA A 232 -8.16 -29.03 -33.23
C ALA A 232 -7.08 -27.96 -33.49
N ARG A 233 -6.29 -27.60 -32.47
CA ARG A 233 -5.18 -26.64 -32.57
C ARG A 233 -3.84 -27.28 -32.93
N GLY A 234 -3.78 -28.60 -33.10
CA GLY A 234 -2.52 -29.33 -33.34
C GLY A 234 -1.52 -29.23 -32.17
N GLN A 235 -1.99 -28.89 -30.97
CA GLN A 235 -1.16 -28.70 -29.78
C GLN A 235 -1.34 -29.89 -28.84
N ILE A 236 -0.88 -31.07 -29.23
CA ILE A 236 -0.64 -32.16 -28.28
C ILE A 236 0.77 -32.68 -28.52
N SER A 237 1.75 -32.02 -27.90
CA SER A 237 3.05 -32.63 -27.61
C SER A 237 2.83 -33.64 -26.47
N GLY A 238 3.04 -34.92 -26.77
CA GLY A 238 2.70 -36.04 -25.90
C GLY A 238 3.19 -35.90 -24.46
N VAL A 239 2.30 -36.22 -23.54
CA VAL A 239 2.63 -36.70 -22.20
C VAL A 239 1.72 -37.91 -21.97
N VAL A 240 2.33 -39.09 -22.11
CA VAL A 240 1.83 -40.35 -21.57
C VAL A 240 2.24 -40.41 -20.10
#